data_AF-A0A3D3AA07-F1
#
_entry.id   AF-A0A3D3AA07-F1
#
_cell.length_a   1.000
_cell.length_b   1.000
_cell.length_c   1.000
_cell.angle_alpha   90.00
_cell.angle_beta   90.00
_cell.angle_gamma   90.00
#
_symmetry.space_group_name_H-M   'P 1'
#
loop_
_entity.id
_entity.type
_entity.pdbx_description
1 polymer ?
#
loop_
_entity_poly.entity_id
_entity_poly.type
_entity_poly.pdbx_seq_one_letter_code
_entity_poly.pdbx_strand_id
1 'polypeptide(L)'
;MRRDHKPYSMRLLVNFVRRLYTNWRLKPQFAAVGSGLEIIGPHRLEIWGDDIYLGDNVHMQTSKGQMSRLCTWPNETGGRGRIDIGSHTLLTPGLQVGSG
;
A
#
# COMPACT_ATOMS: atom_id res chain seq x y z
N MET A 1 20.46 -22.13 -15.53
CA MET A 1 20.37 -21.19 -14.38
C MET A 1 21.02 -19.87 -14.80
N ARG A 2 20.22 -18.85 -15.16
CA ARG A 2 20.77 -17.53 -15.55
C ARG A 2 21.36 -16.87 -14.30
N ARG A 3 22.68 -16.66 -14.30
CA ARG A 3 23.37 -15.80 -13.32
C ARG A 3 22.82 -14.38 -13.48
N ASP A 4 21.85 -14.02 -12.66
CA ASP A 4 21.44 -12.63 -12.48
C ASP A 4 22.60 -11.88 -11.80
N HIS A 5 23.54 -11.38 -12.60
CA HIS A 5 24.53 -10.36 -12.23
C HIS A 5 23.84 -9.01 -11.99
N LYS A 6 22.68 -8.97 -11.32
CA LYS A 6 22.10 -7.70 -10.92
C LYS A 6 23.00 -7.14 -9.81
N PRO A 7 23.70 -6.03 -10.02
CA PRO A 7 24.51 -5.44 -8.96
C PRO A 7 23.58 -5.13 -7.79
N TYR A 8 23.94 -5.58 -6.59
CA TYR A 8 23.15 -5.41 -5.37
C TYR A 8 22.70 -3.94 -5.18
N SER A 9 23.56 -3.00 -5.59
CA SER A 9 23.31 -1.56 -5.60
C SER A 9 22.05 -1.17 -6.39
N MET A 10 21.77 -1.81 -7.52
CA MET A 10 20.59 -1.52 -8.33
C MET A 10 19.30 -1.95 -7.62
N ARG A 11 19.34 -3.07 -6.88
CA ARG A 11 18.21 -3.53 -6.07
C ARG A 11 17.95 -2.57 -4.91
N LEU A 12 19.03 -2.07 -4.28
CA LEU A 12 18.94 -1.09 -3.20
C LEU A 12 18.32 0.24 -3.68
N LEU A 13 18.77 0.73 -4.84
CA LEU A 13 18.29 1.98 -5.43
C LEU A 13 16.82 1.88 -5.85
N VAL A 14 16.41 0.75 -6.43
CA VAL A 14 15.00 0.47 -6.74
C VAL A 14 14.14 0.45 -5.48
N ASN A 15 14.60 -0.18 -4.40
CA ASN A 15 13.88 -0.17 -3.11
C ASN A 15 13.77 1.24 -2.53
N PHE A 16 14.83 2.04 -2.62
CA PHE A 16 14.84 3.42 -2.15
C PHE A 16 13.85 4.30 -2.93
N VAL A 17 13.89 4.24 -4.27
CA VAL A 17 12.96 4.98 -5.13
C VAL A 17 11.51 4.56 -4.87
N ARG A 18 11.24 3.27 -4.68
CA ARG A 18 9.89 2.76 -4.32
C ARG A 18 9.41 3.32 -2.99
N ARG A 19 10.27 3.34 -1.97
CA ARG A 19 9.95 3.88 -0.64
C ARG A 19 9.69 5.38 -0.69
N LEU A 20 10.50 6.11 -1.45
CA LEU A 20 10.33 7.55 -1.65
C LEU A 20 9.02 7.84 -2.40
N TYR A 21 8.74 7.10 -3.48
CA TYR A 21 7.48 7.22 -4.23
C TYR A 21 6.27 6.91 -3.36
N THR A 22 6.34 5.86 -2.53
CA THR A 22 5.27 5.50 -1.58
C THR A 22 5.03 6.64 -0.58
N ASN A 23 6.09 7.24 -0.03
CA ASN A 23 5.98 8.37 0.88
C ASN A 23 5.47 9.66 0.22
N TRP A 24 5.76 9.89 -1.06
CA TRP A 24 5.35 11.13 -1.73
C TRP A 24 3.97 11.04 -2.39
N ARG A 25 3.61 9.86 -2.93
CA ARG A 25 2.34 9.66 -3.67
C ARG A 25 1.28 8.91 -2.88
N LEU A 26 1.63 7.89 -2.10
CA LEU A 26 0.64 7.08 -1.38
C LEU A 26 0.33 7.65 0.00
N LYS A 27 1.34 8.13 0.72
CA LYS A 27 1.15 8.77 2.03
C LYS A 27 0.07 9.86 2.06
N PRO A 28 -0.04 10.79 1.08
CA PRO A 28 -1.14 11.76 1.07
C PRO A 28 -2.51 11.17 0.71
N GLN A 29 -2.59 9.94 0.19
CA GLN A 29 -3.86 9.24 -0.06
C GLN A 29 -4.37 8.48 1.18
N PHE A 30 -3.58 8.41 2.25
CA PHE A 30 -3.95 7.80 3.51
C PHE A 30 -4.14 8.88 4.57
N ALA A 31 -5.12 8.73 5.46
CA ALA A 31 -5.31 9.64 6.59
C ALA A 31 -4.15 9.57 7.57
N ALA A 32 -3.66 8.37 7.86
CA ALA A 32 -2.52 8.14 8.73
C ALA A 32 -1.70 6.96 8.23
N VAL A 33 -0.37 7.09 8.29
CA VAL A 33 0.57 6.02 7.92
C VAL A 33 1.66 5.92 8.96
N GLY A 34 1.74 4.74 9.58
CA GLY A 34 2.80 4.37 10.51
C GLY A 34 4.18 4.30 9.85
N SER A 35 5.17 4.05 10.68
CA SER A 35 6.55 3.87 10.26
C SER A 35 6.74 2.52 9.56
N GLY A 36 7.79 2.39 8.72
CA GLY A 36 8.13 1.07 8.13
C GLY A 36 7.19 0.56 7.03
N LEU A 37 6.32 1.39 6.47
CA LEU A 37 5.49 1.01 5.32
C LEU A 37 6.37 0.57 4.13
N GLU A 38 6.13 -0.63 3.63
CA GLU A 38 6.75 -1.15 2.42
C GLU A 38 5.68 -1.66 1.44
N ILE A 39 5.68 -1.09 0.24
CA ILE A 39 4.72 -1.43 -0.81
C ILE A 39 5.47 -1.89 -2.05
N ILE A 40 5.21 -3.12 -2.47
CA ILE A 40 5.74 -3.69 -3.71
C ILE A 40 4.74 -3.44 -4.83
N GLY A 41 5.13 -2.60 -5.78
CA GLY A 41 4.29 -2.22 -6.93
C GLY A 41 3.25 -1.12 -6.63
N PRO A 42 3.62 -0.01 -5.99
CA PRO A 42 2.69 1.02 -5.53
C PRO A 42 1.75 1.57 -6.61
N HIS A 43 2.18 1.57 -7.88
CA HIS A 43 1.37 2.02 -9.02
C HIS A 43 0.12 1.18 -9.33
N ARG A 44 -0.06 0.03 -8.67
CA ARG A 44 -1.20 -0.89 -8.89
C ARG A 44 -2.11 -1.02 -7.67
N LEU A 45 -1.92 -0.13 -6.70
CA LEU A 45 -2.82 0.04 -5.58
C LEU A 45 -3.80 1.15 -5.94
N GLU A 46 -5.09 0.84 -5.87
CA GLU A 46 -6.15 1.86 -6.00
C GLU A 46 -6.72 2.13 -4.61
N ILE A 47 -6.70 3.39 -4.22
CA ILE A 47 -7.20 3.87 -2.94
C ILE A 47 -8.34 4.84 -3.25
N TRP A 48 -9.51 4.55 -2.67
CA TRP A 48 -10.72 5.36 -2.82
C TRP A 48 -11.24 5.74 -1.44
N GLY A 49 -11.30 7.06 -1.20
CA GLY A 49 -11.73 7.68 0.05
C GLY A 49 -10.57 8.07 0.97
N ASP A 50 -10.89 8.90 1.98
CA ASP A 50 -9.89 9.59 2.80
C ASP A 50 -9.62 8.92 4.16
N ASP A 51 -10.52 8.07 4.69
CA ASP A 51 -10.45 7.55 6.07
C ASP A 51 -9.77 6.17 6.16
N ILE A 52 -8.54 6.08 5.64
CA ILE A 52 -7.73 4.85 5.68
C ILE A 52 -6.50 5.06 6.56
N TYR A 53 -6.39 4.24 7.59
CA TYR A 53 -5.36 4.29 8.63
C TYR A 53 -4.47 3.05 8.50
N LEU A 54 -3.16 3.26 8.37
CA LEU A 54 -2.14 2.23 8.33
C LEU A 54 -1.27 2.31 9.59
N GLY A 55 -1.13 1.19 10.31
CA GLY A 55 -0.22 1.03 11.44
C GLY A 55 1.26 0.92 11.03
N ASP A 56 2.09 0.50 11.98
CA ASP A 56 3.54 0.35 11.77
C ASP A 56 3.91 -0.94 11.04
N ASN A 57 4.99 -0.93 10.27
CA ASN A 57 5.57 -2.08 9.58
C ASN A 57 4.57 -2.84 8.68
N VAL A 58 3.65 -2.13 8.04
CA VAL A 58 2.71 -2.73 7.09
C VAL A 58 3.44 -3.09 5.80
N HIS A 59 3.27 -4.34 5.36
CA HIS A 59 3.84 -4.85 4.12
C HIS A 59 2.72 -5.12 3.13
N MET A 60 2.73 -4.43 1.99
CA MET A 60 1.70 -4.59 0.97
C MET A 60 2.33 -5.01 -0.34
N GLN A 61 1.84 -6.10 -0.93
CA GLN A 61 2.36 -6.58 -2.19
C GLN A 61 1.28 -6.51 -3.25
N THR A 62 1.60 -5.96 -4.41
CA THR A 62 0.70 -5.95 -5.57
C THR A 62 1.35 -6.74 -6.71
N SER A 63 0.51 -7.45 -7.47
CA SER A 63 0.98 -8.26 -8.60
C SER A 63 0.47 -7.69 -9.91
N LYS A 64 1.08 -8.10 -11.03
CA LYS A 64 0.71 -7.63 -12.37
C LYS A 64 -0.63 -8.18 -12.83
N GLY A 65 -1.04 -9.32 -12.28
CA GLY A 65 -2.32 -9.95 -12.57
C GLY A 65 -3.45 -9.61 -11.60
N GLN A 66 -3.16 -9.01 -10.44
CA GLN A 66 -4.16 -8.74 -9.40
C GLN A 66 -3.85 -7.38 -8.74
N MET A 67 -4.67 -6.38 -9.08
CA MET A 67 -4.63 -5.06 -8.45
C MET A 67 -5.24 -5.16 -7.05
N SER A 68 -4.68 -4.43 -6.09
CA SER A 68 -5.24 -4.36 -4.74
C SER A 68 -6.05 -3.07 -4.62
N ARG A 69 -7.22 -3.14 -3.99
CA ARG A 69 -8.17 -2.02 -3.89
C ARG A 69 -8.57 -1.80 -2.45
N LEU A 70 -8.49 -0.55 -2.01
CA LEU A 70 -9.03 -0.11 -0.73
C LEU A 70 -10.09 0.94 -1.02
N CYS A 71 -11.35 0.64 -0.71
CA CYS A 71 -12.46 1.55 -0.95
C CYS A 71 -13.24 1.80 0.34
N THR A 72 -13.30 3.04 0.78
CA THR A 72 -14.21 3.48 1.84
C THR A 72 -15.35 4.26 1.21
N TRP A 73 -16.57 3.75 1.37
CA TRP A 73 -17.77 4.46 0.97
C TRP A 73 -18.35 5.23 2.16
N PRO A 74 -18.81 6.46 1.97
CA PRO A 74 -19.64 7.12 2.96
C PRO A 74 -20.99 6.41 3.02
N ASN A 75 -21.44 6.07 4.22
CA ASN A 75 -22.76 5.48 4.45
C ASN A 75 -23.85 6.56 4.30
N GLU A 76 -25.06 6.17 3.89
CA GLU A 76 -26.20 7.11 3.70
C GLU A 76 -26.53 7.90 4.98
N THR A 77 -26.16 7.39 6.15
CA THR A 77 -26.38 8.03 7.47
C THR A 77 -25.30 9.05 7.84
N GLY A 78 -24.37 9.37 6.93
CA GLY A 78 -23.29 10.35 7.17
C GLY A 78 -22.05 9.79 7.90
N GLY A 79 -22.02 8.49 8.16
CA GLY A 79 -20.82 7.80 8.64
C GLY A 79 -19.79 7.65 7.52
N ARG A 80 -18.54 8.05 7.74
CA ARG A 80 -17.46 7.76 6.78
C ARG A 80 -16.98 6.34 7.03
N GLY A 81 -17.03 5.48 6.00
CA GLY A 81 -16.39 4.16 6.07
C GLY A 81 -14.93 4.33 6.48
N ARG A 82 -14.51 3.61 7.51
CA ARG A 82 -13.14 3.70 8.05
C ARG A 82 -12.46 2.35 7.92
N ILE A 83 -11.30 2.34 7.29
CA ILE A 83 -10.43 1.16 7.24
C ILE A 83 -9.27 1.41 8.18
N ASP A 84 -9.12 0.54 9.18
CA ASP A 84 -8.00 0.56 10.11
C ASP A 84 -7.19 -0.74 9.94
N ILE A 85 -5.96 -0.60 9.45
CA ILE A 85 -5.03 -1.71 9.25
C ILE A 85 -3.99 -1.66 10.37
N GLY A 86 -3.99 -2.69 11.22
CA GLY A 86 -3.09 -2.80 12.35
C GLY A 86 -1.61 -2.94 11.96
N SER A 87 -0.74 -2.77 12.96
CA SER A 87 0.72 -2.89 12.79
C SER A 87 1.15 -4.33 12.48
N HIS A 88 2.26 -4.49 11.74
CA HIS A 88 2.85 -5.78 11.32
C HIS A 88 1.92 -6.63 10.44
N THR A 89 1.02 -5.99 9.70
CA THR A 89 0.10 -6.66 8.79
C THR A 89 0.75 -6.90 7.43
N LEU A 90 0.62 -8.12 6.90
CA LEU A 90 0.94 -8.45 5.52
C LEU A 90 -0.34 -8.47 4.69
N LEU A 91 -0.38 -7.62 3.66
CA LEU A 91 -1.48 -7.56 2.70
C LEU A 91 -1.06 -8.25 1.41
N THR A 92 -1.80 -9.29 1.07
CA THR A 92 -1.50 -10.15 -0.07
C THR A 92 -1.92 -9.50 -1.39
N PRO A 93 -1.24 -9.85 -2.51
CA PRO A 93 -1.62 -9.34 -3.82
C PRO A 93 -3.04 -9.70 -4.22
N GLY A 94 -3.81 -8.69 -4.62
CA GLY A 94 -5.20 -8.86 -5.06
C GLY A 94 -6.23 -8.67 -3.96
N LEU A 95 -5.80 -8.21 -2.78
CA LEU A 95 -6.72 -7.90 -1.69
C LEU A 95 -7.65 -6.73 -2.10
N GLN A 96 -8.94 -6.93 -1.88
CA GLN A 96 -9.97 -5.91 -2.03
C GLN A 96 -10.66 -5.72 -0.68
N VAL A 97 -10.46 -4.56 -0.06
CA VAL A 97 -11.12 -4.21 1.20
C VAL A 97 -12.09 -3.08 0.93
N GLY A 98 -13.37 -3.35 1.22
CA GLY A 98 -14.44 -2.37 1.18
C GLY A 98 -14.99 -2.12 2.57
N SER A 99 -15.19 -0.86 2.93
CA SER A 99 -15.95 -0.45 4.12
C SER A 99 -17.09 0.47 3.69
N GLY A 100 -18.27 0.25 4.25
CA GLY A 100 -19.46 1.10 4.10
C GLY A 100 -19.98 1.49 5.47
#